data_AF-A0A1L9RU81-F1
#
_entry.id   AF-A0A1L9RU81-F1
#
_cell.length_a   1.000
_cell.length_b   1.000
_cell.length_c   1.000
_cell.angle_alpha   90.00
_cell.angle_beta   90.00
_cell.angle_gamma   90.00
#
_symmetry.space_group_name_H-M   'P 1'
#
loop_
_entity.id
_entity.type
_entity.pdbx_description
1 polymer ?
#
loop_
_entity_poly.entity_id
_entity_poly.type
_entity_poly.pdbx_seq_one_letter_code
_entity_poly.pdbx_strand_id
1 'polypeptide(L)'
;GDPTPQGRRHRYKPGTVALKEIRKYQRSYDLLIQKLPFARLVREVALELLPADVGAELRWQSHAIQALQEAAEAFLVHLFEDTNLCALHAKRVTIMQKDIQLARRIRGAWGGLG
;
A
#
# COMPACT_ATOMS: atom_id res chain seq x y z
N GLY A 1 45.71 14.12 21.75
CA GLY A 1 45.16 14.75 20.54
C GLY A 1 43.68 14.90 20.76
N ASP A 2 43.18 16.13 20.71
CA ASP A 2 41.75 16.39 20.94
C ASP A 2 40.90 15.73 19.84
N PRO A 3 39.71 15.18 20.19
CA PRO A 3 38.83 14.60 19.19
C PRO A 3 38.39 15.68 18.20
N THR A 4 38.56 15.41 16.91
CA THR A 4 38.05 16.27 15.84
C THR A 4 36.52 16.35 15.93
N PRO A 5 35.92 17.55 15.82
CA PRO A 5 34.47 17.69 15.89
C PRO A 5 33.83 16.93 14.72
N GLN A 6 33.16 15.82 15.03
CA GLN A 6 32.34 15.10 14.05
C GLN A 6 31.17 16.00 13.66
N GLY A 7 31.18 16.47 12.41
CA GLY A 7 30.13 17.35 11.88
C GLY A 7 28.74 16.78 12.13
N ARG A 8 27.79 17.65 12.52
CA ARG A 8 26.40 17.25 12.74
C ARG A 8 25.85 16.63 11.45
N ARG A 9 25.25 15.43 11.55
CA ARG A 9 24.59 14.76 10.41
C ARG A 9 23.53 15.69 9.80
N HIS A 10 23.57 15.86 8.49
CA HIS A 10 22.60 16.68 7.78
C HIS A 10 21.17 16.11 7.97
N ARG A 11 20.24 16.96 8.40
CA ARG A 11 18.83 16.60 8.57
C ARG A 11 17.98 17.38 7.58
N TYR A 12 17.25 16.66 6.73
CA TYR A 12 16.25 17.25 5.84
C TYR A 12 15.10 17.86 6.65
N LYS A 13 14.51 18.95 6.12
CA LYS A 13 13.28 19.52 6.70
C LYS A 13 12.15 18.49 6.61
N PRO A 14 11.21 18.47 7.58
CA PRO A 14 10.01 17.63 7.49
C PRO A 14 9.30 17.85 6.14
N GLY A 15 8.87 16.77 5.50
CA GLY A 15 8.25 16.78 4.18
C GLY A 15 9.22 16.72 2.98
N THR A 16 10.49 17.14 3.11
CA THR A 16 11.44 17.11 1.99
C THR A 16 11.69 15.69 1.47
N VAL A 17 11.86 14.72 2.37
CA VAL A 17 12.08 13.32 1.99
C VAL A 17 10.80 12.70 1.44
N ALA A 18 9.65 12.95 2.08
CA ALA A 18 8.36 12.47 1.60
C ALA A 18 8.04 12.95 0.17
N LEU A 19 8.31 14.21 -0.16
CA LEU A 19 8.12 14.72 -1.53
C LEU A 19 9.08 14.08 -2.55
N LYS A 20 10.30 13.73 -2.13
CA LYS A 20 11.23 12.98 -2.98
C LYS A 20 10.73 11.56 -3.23
N GLU A 21 10.23 10.88 -2.20
CA GLU A 21 9.67 9.53 -2.28
C GLU A 21 8.42 9.49 -3.16
N ILE A 22 7.48 10.43 -3.00
CA ILE A 22 6.29 10.55 -3.86
C ILE A 22 6.70 10.65 -5.32
N ARG A 23 7.63 11.55 -5.67
CA ARG A 23 8.11 11.71 -7.06
C ARG A 23 8.84 10.48 -7.58
N LYS A 24 9.54 9.75 -6.71
CA LYS A 24 10.22 8.49 -7.07
C LYS A 24 9.17 7.44 -7.42
N TYR A 25 8.22 7.19 -6.53
CA TYR A 25 7.23 6.11 -6.69
C TYR A 25 6.21 6.40 -7.80
N GLN A 26 5.87 7.67 -8.05
CA GLN A 26 5.01 8.05 -9.17
C GLN A 26 5.67 7.88 -10.56
N ARG A 27 7.00 7.72 -10.63
CA ARG A 27 7.72 7.49 -11.90
C ARG A 27 8.00 6.02 -12.18
N SER A 28 7.95 5.17 -11.16
CA SER A 28 8.17 3.74 -11.26
C SER A 28 6.86 2.98 -11.36
N TYR A 29 6.94 1.76 -11.86
CA TYR A 29 5.84 0.79 -11.89
C TYR A 29 6.21 -0.51 -11.15
N ASP A 30 7.27 -0.46 -10.34
CA ASP A 30 7.71 -1.60 -9.54
C ASP A 30 6.67 -1.92 -8.47
N LEU A 31 6.43 -3.21 -8.24
CA LEU A 31 5.62 -3.69 -7.12
C LEU A 31 6.31 -3.33 -5.79
N LEU A 32 5.56 -2.69 -4.89
CA LEU A 32 6.07 -2.15 -3.64
C LEU A 32 5.88 -3.11 -2.45
N ILE A 33 4.91 -4.03 -2.53
CA ILE A 33 4.70 -5.06 -1.51
C ILE A 33 5.68 -6.21 -1.72
N GLN A 34 6.25 -6.73 -0.64
CA GLN A 34 7.15 -7.87 -0.73
C GLN A 34 6.40 -9.12 -1.22
N LYS A 35 6.93 -9.75 -2.29
CA LYS A 35 6.29 -10.88 -2.98
C LYS A 35 6.00 -12.08 -2.08
N LEU A 36 6.96 -12.49 -1.23
CA LEU A 36 6.80 -13.70 -0.40
C LEU A 36 5.74 -13.53 0.71
N PRO A 37 5.74 -12.44 1.51
CA PRO A 37 4.65 -12.15 2.43
C PRO A 37 3.28 -12.07 1.75
N PHE A 38 3.18 -11.39 0.59
CA PHE A 38 1.94 -11.31 -0.17
C PHE A 38 1.45 -12.68 -0.62
N ALA A 39 2.35 -13.52 -1.16
CA ALA A 39 2.02 -14.88 -1.58
C ALA A 39 1.53 -15.77 -0.42
N ARG A 40 2.07 -15.58 0.80
CA ARG A 40 1.59 -16.27 2.01
C ARG A 40 0.18 -15.83 2.38
N LEU A 41 -0.07 -14.53 2.38
CA LEU A 41 -1.39 -13.97 2.66
C LEU A 41 -2.45 -14.46 1.66
N VAL A 42 -2.14 -14.50 0.36
CA VAL A 42 -3.06 -15.01 -0.66
C VAL A 42 -3.43 -16.47 -0.38
N ARG A 43 -2.47 -17.31 0.03
CA ARG A 43 -2.72 -18.72 0.35
C ARG A 43 -3.55 -18.87 1.63
N GLU A 44 -3.27 -18.06 2.65
CA GLU A 44 -4.03 -18.03 3.90
C GLU A 44 -5.49 -17.68 3.65
N VAL A 45 -5.76 -16.59 2.90
CA VAL A 45 -7.12 -16.18 2.53
C VAL A 45 -7.82 -17.25 1.69
N ALA A 46 -7.11 -17.89 0.76
CA ALA A 46 -7.70 -18.96 -0.05
C ALA A 46 -8.09 -20.18 0.81
N LEU A 47 -7.31 -20.53 1.83
CA LEU A 47 -7.64 -21.61 2.76
C LEU A 47 -8.83 -21.26 3.67
N GLU A 48 -9.01 -19.99 4.01
CA GLU A 48 -10.15 -19.53 4.81
C GLU A 48 -11.46 -19.53 4.00
N LEU A 49 -11.40 -19.11 2.72
CA LEU A 49 -12.60 -18.90 1.90
C LEU A 49 -13.06 -20.15 1.14
N LEU A 50 -12.16 -21.09 0.86
CA LEU A 50 -12.49 -22.28 0.06
C LEU A 50 -12.84 -23.48 0.95
N PRO A 51 -13.70 -24.40 0.46
CA PRO A 51 -13.91 -25.69 1.11
C PRO A 51 -12.58 -26.41 1.38
N ALA A 52 -12.48 -27.09 2.53
CA ALA A 52 -11.21 -27.61 3.04
C ALA A 52 -10.53 -28.60 2.07
N ASP A 53 -11.33 -29.41 1.37
CA ASP A 53 -10.90 -30.35 0.32
C ASP A 53 -10.32 -29.62 -0.90
N VAL A 54 -10.90 -28.49 -1.29
CA VAL A 54 -10.43 -27.67 -2.42
C VAL A 54 -9.20 -26.83 -2.04
N GLY A 55 -9.22 -26.19 -0.86
CA GLY A 55 -8.15 -25.31 -0.40
C GLY A 55 -6.83 -26.05 -0.16
N ALA A 56 -6.89 -27.28 0.37
CA ALA A 56 -5.71 -28.10 0.63
C ALA A 56 -4.98 -28.55 -0.66
N GLU A 57 -5.72 -28.74 -1.75
CA GLU A 57 -5.16 -29.16 -3.04
C GLU A 57 -4.80 -27.99 -3.98
N LEU A 58 -5.19 -26.76 -3.62
CA LEU A 58 -5.02 -25.60 -4.47
C LEU A 58 -3.55 -25.27 -4.73
N ARG A 59 -3.16 -25.30 -6.01
CA ARG A 59 -1.84 -24.88 -6.48
C ARG A 59 -1.91 -23.53 -7.16
N TRP A 60 -0.95 -22.68 -6.85
CA TRP A 60 -0.84 -21.34 -7.41
C TRP A 60 0.24 -21.28 -8.48
N GLN A 61 -0.12 -20.78 -9.66
CA GLN A 61 0.86 -20.33 -10.65
C GLN A 61 1.54 -19.05 -10.15
N SER A 62 2.82 -18.88 -10.49
CA SER A 62 3.57 -17.66 -10.14
C SER A 62 2.92 -16.40 -10.72
N HIS A 63 2.47 -16.46 -11.98
CA HIS A 63 1.80 -15.36 -12.67
C HIS A 63 0.44 -15.02 -12.04
N ALA A 64 -0.29 -16.00 -11.48
CA ALA A 64 -1.55 -15.74 -10.80
C ALA A 64 -1.34 -14.92 -9.52
N ILE A 65 -0.32 -15.26 -8.72
CA ILE A 65 0.05 -14.47 -7.54
C ILE A 65 0.49 -13.06 -7.94
N GLN A 66 1.25 -12.93 -9.03
CA GLN A 66 1.67 -11.63 -9.53
C GLN A 66 0.48 -10.77 -9.99
N ALA A 67 -0.47 -11.35 -10.72
CA ALA A 67 -1.67 -10.63 -11.16
C ALA A 67 -2.53 -10.16 -9.97
N LEU A 68 -2.68 -10.99 -8.93
CA LEU A 68 -3.34 -10.59 -7.69
C LEU A 68 -2.60 -9.44 -7.00
N GLN A 69 -1.27 -9.47 -6.99
CA GLN A 69 -0.47 -8.41 -6.40
C GLN A 69 -0.60 -7.09 -7.17
N GLU A 70 -0.52 -7.13 -8.49
CA GLU A 70 -0.72 -5.97 -9.37
C GLU A 70 -2.10 -5.34 -9.14
N ALA A 71 -3.16 -6.16 -9.11
CA ALA A 71 -4.51 -5.69 -8.85
C ALA A 71 -4.67 -5.08 -7.45
N ALA A 72 -4.13 -5.73 -6.42
CA ALA A 72 -4.22 -5.26 -5.04
C ALA A 72 -3.46 -3.93 -4.83
N GLU A 73 -2.24 -3.81 -5.36
CA GLU A 73 -1.46 -2.58 -5.25
C GLU A 73 -2.12 -1.43 -6.04
N ALA A 74 -2.61 -1.70 -7.25
CA ALA A 74 -3.36 -0.72 -8.02
C ALA A 74 -4.60 -0.24 -7.26
N PHE A 75 -5.39 -1.15 -6.69
CA PHE A 75 -6.55 -0.80 -5.88
C PHE A 75 -6.18 0.10 -4.70
N LEU A 76 -5.13 -0.26 -3.95
CA LEU A 76 -4.68 0.50 -2.79
C LEU A 76 -4.18 1.90 -3.16
N VAL A 77 -3.43 2.04 -4.27
CA VAL A 77 -2.96 3.35 -4.76
C VAL A 77 -4.15 4.26 -5.07
N HIS A 78 -5.13 3.79 -5.84
CA HIS A 78 -6.32 4.59 -6.17
C HIS A 78 -7.14 4.92 -4.92
N LEU A 79 -7.25 4.00 -3.95
CA LEU A 79 -7.93 4.27 -2.69
C LEU A 79 -7.19 5.34 -1.86
N PHE A 80 -5.85 5.33 -1.86
CA PHE A 80 -5.05 6.34 -1.17
C PHE A 80 -5.13 7.72 -1.86
N GLU A 81 -5.26 7.78 -3.18
CA GLU A 81 -5.51 9.03 -3.90
C GLU A 81 -6.82 9.68 -3.43
N ASP A 82 -7.92 8.93 -3.38
CA ASP A 82 -9.21 9.42 -2.87
C ASP A 82 -9.16 9.78 -1.39
N THR A 83 -8.47 8.96 -0.60
CA THR A 83 -8.24 9.22 0.84
C THR A 83 -7.50 10.54 1.03
N ASN A 84 -6.51 10.82 0.19
CA ASN A 84 -5.76 12.07 0.22
C ASN A 84 -6.65 13.28 -0.15
N LEU A 85 -7.55 13.13 -1.14
CA LEU A 85 -8.54 14.16 -1.47
C LEU A 85 -9.49 14.43 -0.28
N CYS A 86 -9.92 13.39 0.44
CA CYS A 86 -10.72 13.55 1.66
C CYS A 86 -9.97 14.30 2.77
N ALA A 87 -8.69 13.99 2.98
CA ALA A 87 -7.85 14.69 3.96
C ALA A 87 -7.66 16.18 3.61
N LEU A 88 -7.40 16.47 2.32
CA LEU A 88 -7.27 17.84 1.81
C LEU A 88 -8.57 18.62 1.93
N HIS A 89 -9.71 18.01 1.62
CA HIS A 89 -11.04 18.61 1.81
C HIS A 89 -11.27 19.01 3.27
N ALA A 90 -10.77 18.21 4.22
CA ALA A 90 -10.79 18.49 5.64
C ALA A 90 -9.64 19.39 6.15
N LYS A 91 -8.94 20.11 5.26
CA LYS A 91 -7.82 21.03 5.56
C LYS A 91 -6.65 20.37 6.30
N ARG A 92 -6.38 19.09 6.04
CA ARG A 92 -5.24 18.33 6.59
C ARG A 92 -4.33 17.84 5.49
N VAL A 93 -3.07 17.59 5.85
CA VAL A 93 -2.05 16.96 4.99
C VAL A 93 -1.68 15.55 5.45
N THR A 94 -2.23 15.11 6.58
CA THR A 94 -2.06 13.76 7.13
C THR A 94 -3.37 13.01 6.98
N ILE A 95 -3.34 11.89 6.25
CA ILE A 95 -4.48 10.98 6.10
C ILE A 95 -4.80 10.26 7.41
N MET A 96 -6.06 9.95 7.62
CA MET A 96 -6.59 9.27 8.81
C MET A 96 -7.54 8.15 8.42
N GLN A 97 -7.83 7.23 9.34
CA GLN A 97 -8.77 6.12 9.10
C GLN A 97 -10.15 6.58 8.61
N LYS A 98 -10.66 7.71 9.14
CA LYS A 98 -11.93 8.30 8.71
C LYS A 98 -11.94 8.74 7.24
N ASP A 99 -10.78 9.12 6.70
CA ASP A 99 -10.65 9.53 5.29
C ASP A 99 -10.79 8.29 4.38
N ILE A 100 -10.19 7.16 4.78
CA ILE A 100 -10.30 5.87 4.07
C ILE A 100 -11.75 5.36 4.14
N GLN A 101 -12.36 5.39 5.33
CA GLN A 101 -13.74 4.96 5.52
C GLN A 101 -14.71 5.79 4.66
N LEU A 102 -14.49 7.12 4.59
CA LEU A 102 -15.28 8.00 3.74
C LEU A 102 -15.07 7.69 2.26
N ALA A 103 -13.83 7.55 1.80
CA ALA A 103 -13.52 7.21 0.42
C ALA A 103 -14.19 5.88 0.00
N ARG A 104 -14.06 4.84 0.83
CA ARG A 104 -14.72 3.53 0.60
C ARG A 104 -16.24 3.66 0.54
N ARG A 105 -16.84 4.46 1.43
CA ARG A 105 -18.28 4.68 1.47
C ARG A 105 -18.79 5.38 0.20
N ILE A 106 -18.06 6.38 -0.29
CA ILE A 106 -18.42 7.13 -1.50
C ILE A 106 -18.28 6.27 -2.76
N ARG A 107 -17.23 5.44 -2.85
CA ARG A 107 -17.04 4.50 -3.97
C ARG A 107 -18.11 3.40 -4.04
N GLY A 108 -18.86 3.17 -2.96
CA GLY A 108 -19.94 2.19 -2.89
C GLY A 108 -19.46 0.73 -2.91
N ALA A 109 -20.42 -0.18 -3.07
CA ALA A 109 -20.21 -1.64 -3.03
C ALA A 109 -19.29 -2.19 -4.12
N TRP A 110 -19.13 -1.46 -5.23
CA TRP A 110 -18.37 -1.95 -6.39
C TRP A 110 -16.95 -1.39 -6.46
N GLY A 111 -16.66 -0.28 -5.77
CA GLY A 111 -15.36 0.39 -5.82
C GLY A 111 -14.67 0.59 -4.46
N GLY A 112 -15.38 0.41 -3.34
CA GLY A 112 -14.85 0.74 -2.01
C GLY A 112 -15.11 -0.31 -0.93
N LEU A 113 -16.24 -1.00 -0.98
CA LEU A 113 -16.55 -2.12 -0.09
C LEU A 113 -16.38 -3.41 -0.89
N GLY A 114 -15.15 -3.94 -0.93
CA GLY A 114 -14.93 -5.32 -1.38
C GLY A 114 -15.70 -6.31 -0.52
#